data_AF-A0A6I2L841-F1
#
_entry.id   AF-A0A6I2L841-F1
#
_cell.length_a   1.000
_cell.length_b   1.000
_cell.length_c   1.000
_cell.angle_alpha   90.00
_cell.angle_beta   90.00
_cell.angle_gamma   90.00
#
_symmetry.space_group_name_H-M   'P 1'
#
loop_
_entity.id
_entity.type
_entity.pdbx_description
1 polymer ?
#
loop_
_entity_poly.entity_id
_entity_poly.type
_entity_poly.pdbx_seq_one_letter_code
_entity_poly.pdbx_strand_id
1 'polypeptide(L)'
;MKKISSLTFTLLLTQLVGCWQTVVFDEKISGPYHLSAIDITEEMGVCYELKEEDTCIGRIPETVFSVGWNESFIVAKQHPAGNKSMTNYFILDRKKDAKYVDPSVTVLGPMSESEYKRKSTLMSLPEFTRTFDDLR
;
A
#
# COMPACT_ATOMS: atom_id res chain seq x y z
N MET A 1 58.44 23.36 11.57
CA MET A 1 57.13 22.69 11.73
C MET A 1 56.30 22.97 10.48
N LYS A 2 56.02 21.96 9.65
CA LYS A 2 55.27 22.11 8.39
C LYS A 2 53.78 22.30 8.70
N LYS A 3 53.19 23.43 8.31
CA LYS A 3 51.74 23.66 8.38
C LYS A 3 51.08 22.85 7.26
N ILE A 4 50.67 21.63 7.57
CA ILE A 4 50.01 20.74 6.62
C ILE A 4 48.54 21.18 6.55
N SER A 5 48.17 21.71 5.38
CA SER A 5 46.85 21.71 4.73
C SER A 5 45.62 21.71 5.64
N SER A 6 45.08 22.90 5.90
CA SER A 6 43.75 23.09 6.49
C SER A 6 42.60 22.94 5.47
N LEU A 7 42.90 22.59 4.21
CA LEU A 7 41.92 22.58 3.12
C LEU A 7 41.26 21.21 2.89
N THR A 8 41.72 20.15 3.56
CA THR A 8 41.25 18.77 3.35
C THR A 8 40.18 18.31 4.33
N PHE A 9 39.80 19.10 5.33
CA PHE A 9 38.81 18.68 6.35
C PHE A 9 37.36 19.08 6.01
N THR A 10 37.16 20.07 5.14
CA THR A 10 35.81 20.58 4.83
C THR A 10 35.07 19.77 3.76
N LEU A 11 35.76 18.91 3.00
CA LEU A 11 35.14 18.15 1.90
C LEU A 11 34.56 16.79 2.33
N LEU A 12 34.76 16.37 3.58
CA LEU A 12 34.37 15.01 4.04
C LEU A 12 32.98 14.96 4.72
N LEU A 13 32.35 16.11 5.02
CA LEU A 13 31.06 16.16 5.74
C LEU A 13 29.81 16.12 4.85
N THR A 14 29.94 16.18 3.52
CA THR A 14 28.79 16.23 2.60
C THR A 14 28.34 14.86 2.09
N GLN A 15 28.95 13.75 2.53
CA GLN A 15 28.67 12.41 2.00
C GLN A 15 27.72 11.55 2.86
N LEU A 16 27.07 12.12 3.89
CA LEU A 16 26.17 11.35 4.78
C LEU A 16 24.66 11.58 4.52
N VAL A 17 24.27 12.28 3.45
CA VAL A 17 22.87 12.35 3.01
C VAL A 17 22.56 11.24 2.01
N GLY A 18 22.71 9.99 2.45
CA GLY A 18 22.45 8.79 1.65
C GLY A 18 21.16 8.07 2.07
N CYS A 19 20.23 7.97 1.12
CA CYS A 19 18.97 7.20 1.11
C CYS A 19 17.91 7.54 2.18
N TRP A 20 17.32 8.73 2.08
CA TRP A 20 15.92 8.89 2.49
C TRP A 20 15.02 8.32 1.38
N GLN A 21 14.74 7.02 1.45
CA GLN A 21 13.65 6.42 0.69
C GLN A 21 12.37 7.03 1.26
N THR A 22 11.91 8.10 0.63
CA THR A 22 10.78 8.88 1.13
C THR A 22 9.53 8.19 0.62
N VAL A 23 8.83 7.48 1.50
CA VAL A 23 7.51 6.96 1.19
C VAL A 23 6.62 8.14 0.82
N VAL A 24 6.19 8.21 -0.44
CA VAL A 24 5.37 9.33 -0.95
C VAL A 24 3.99 9.34 -0.32
N PHE A 25 3.45 8.16 0.01
CA PHE A 25 2.18 8.03 0.70
C PHE A 25 2.15 6.83 1.64
N ASP A 26 1.80 7.05 2.90
CA ASP A 26 1.44 6.00 3.86
C ASP A 26 0.24 6.46 4.69
N GLU A 27 -0.85 5.69 4.64
CA GLU A 27 -2.05 5.93 5.44
C GLU A 27 -2.53 4.62 6.06
N LYS A 28 -2.55 4.58 7.40
CA LYS A 28 -3.06 3.45 8.16
C LYS A 28 -4.56 3.25 7.90
N ILE A 29 -4.96 2.05 7.48
CA ILE A 29 -6.37 1.65 7.33
C ILE A 29 -6.92 1.20 8.70
N SER A 30 -6.41 0.08 9.20
CA SER A 30 -6.81 -0.53 10.47
C SER A 30 -5.84 -1.65 10.86
N GLY A 31 -5.54 -1.82 12.15
CA GLY A 31 -4.64 -2.88 12.61
C GLY A 31 -3.27 -2.80 11.91
N PRO A 32 -2.77 -3.88 11.31
CA PRO A 32 -1.51 -3.88 10.55
C PRO A 32 -1.68 -3.45 9.09
N TYR A 33 -2.86 -3.00 8.64
CA TYR A 33 -3.10 -2.73 7.22
C TYR A 33 -2.92 -1.26 6.89
N HIS A 34 -2.18 -0.98 5.82
CA HIS A 34 -1.84 0.36 5.35
C HIS A 34 -2.14 0.48 3.85
N LEU A 35 -2.49 1.69 3.41
CA LEU A 35 -2.33 2.14 2.04
C LEU A 35 -0.93 2.72 1.92
N SER A 36 -0.10 2.18 1.03
CA SER A 36 1.30 2.62 0.88
C SER A 36 1.68 2.76 -0.58
N ALA A 37 2.44 3.79 -0.90
CA ALA A 37 3.04 4.05 -2.20
C ALA A 37 4.47 4.59 -1.98
N ILE A 38 5.47 3.97 -2.61
CA ILE A 38 6.88 4.27 -2.32
C ILE A 38 7.33 5.47 -3.15
N ASP A 39 7.29 5.37 -4.48
CA ASP A 39 7.89 6.37 -5.37
C ASP A 39 6.84 7.34 -5.95
N ILE A 40 5.65 6.84 -6.30
CA ILE A 40 4.54 7.64 -6.84
C ILE A 40 3.19 7.13 -6.34
N THR A 41 2.17 8.00 -6.32
CA THR A 41 0.81 7.67 -5.85
C THR A 41 0.15 6.54 -6.62
N GLU A 42 0.52 6.33 -7.88
CA GLU A 42 0.00 5.27 -8.75
C GLU A 42 0.46 3.87 -8.31
N GLU A 43 1.51 3.78 -7.48
CA GLU A 43 1.97 2.54 -6.84
C GLU A 43 1.19 2.23 -5.55
N MET A 44 0.16 3.01 -5.22
CA MET A 44 -0.59 2.82 -3.98
C MET A 44 -1.30 1.47 -3.98
N GLY A 45 -0.90 0.61 -3.04
CA GLY A 45 -1.51 -0.69 -2.78
C GLY A 45 -1.99 -0.81 -1.33
N VAL A 46 -2.67 -1.91 -1.00
CA VAL A 46 -2.90 -2.31 0.40
C VAL A 46 -1.82 -3.29 0.81
N CYS A 47 -1.20 -3.05 1.96
CA CYS A 47 -0.13 -3.90 2.48
C CYS A 47 -0.33 -4.20 3.98
N TYR A 48 0.37 -5.22 4.46
CA TYR A 48 0.44 -5.64 5.86
C TYR A 48 1.79 -5.18 6.46
N GLU A 49 1.74 -4.30 7.45
CA GLU A 49 2.85 -3.71 8.18
C GLU A 49 3.59 -4.76 9.02
N LEU A 50 4.91 -4.85 8.83
CA LEU A 50 5.83 -5.62 9.65
C LEU A 50 6.59 -4.68 10.58
N LYS A 51 6.00 -4.31 11.72
CA LYS A 51 6.55 -3.28 12.64
C LYS A 51 8.01 -3.48 13.04
N GLU A 52 8.46 -4.72 13.19
CA GLU A 52 9.84 -5.04 13.60
C GLU A 52 10.86 -4.90 12.46
N GLU A 53 10.38 -4.91 11.21
CA GLU A 53 11.19 -4.94 10.00
C GLU A 53 11.10 -3.63 9.20
N ASP A 54 10.33 -2.65 9.70
CA ASP A 54 10.08 -1.36 9.06
C ASP A 54 9.71 -1.50 7.56
N THR A 55 8.87 -2.49 7.27
CA THR A 55 8.49 -2.85 5.91
C THR A 55 7.03 -3.26 5.84
N CYS A 56 6.51 -3.40 4.62
CA CYS A 56 5.12 -3.78 4.37
C CYS A 56 5.05 -4.87 3.31
N ILE A 57 4.28 -5.94 3.56
CA ILE A 57 4.05 -7.01 2.58
C ILE A 57 2.75 -6.73 1.84
N GLY A 58 2.81 -6.63 0.52
CA GLY A 58 1.63 -6.39 -0.33
C GLY A 58 0.50 -7.40 -0.08
N ARG A 59 -0.74 -6.92 -0.13
CA ARG A 59 -1.97 -7.73 -0.09
C ARG A 59 -2.84 -7.45 -1.30
N ILE A 60 -3.17 -6.20 -1.55
CA ILE A 60 -3.91 -5.79 -2.75
C ILE A 60 -2.97 -4.95 -3.61
N PRO A 61 -2.74 -5.33 -4.88
CA PRO A 61 -1.79 -4.64 -5.74
C PRO A 61 -2.28 -3.24 -6.10
N GLU A 62 -1.33 -2.37 -6.46
CA GLU A 62 -1.56 -1.07 -7.08
C GLU A 62 -2.33 -1.17 -8.41
N THR A 63 -3.02 -0.14 -8.90
CA THR A 63 -3.22 1.21 -8.34
C THR A 63 -4.56 1.27 -7.59
N VAL A 64 -4.55 1.17 -6.27
CA VAL A 64 -5.75 1.26 -5.43
C VAL A 64 -6.19 2.72 -5.35
N PHE A 65 -7.44 3.01 -5.70
CA PHE A 65 -7.98 4.37 -5.65
C PHE A 65 -9.17 4.53 -4.71
N SER A 66 -9.75 3.42 -4.23
CA SER A 66 -10.87 3.46 -3.29
C SER A 66 -10.83 2.25 -2.36
N VAL A 67 -10.95 2.47 -1.05
CA VAL A 67 -10.98 1.42 -0.04
C VAL A 67 -12.10 1.61 0.97
N GLY A 68 -12.55 0.49 1.54
CA GLY A 68 -13.48 0.42 2.65
C GLY A 68 -13.07 -0.70 3.60
N TRP A 69 -13.42 -0.61 4.88
CA TRP A 69 -13.05 -1.65 5.84
C TRP A 69 -14.04 -1.76 7.00
N ASN A 70 -14.08 -2.95 7.59
CA ASN A 70 -14.73 -3.24 8.86
C ASN A 70 -13.90 -4.28 9.64
N GLU A 71 -14.43 -4.82 10.74
CA GLU A 71 -13.73 -5.80 11.57
C GLU A 71 -13.32 -7.10 10.85
N SER A 72 -13.99 -7.48 9.76
CA SER A 72 -13.72 -8.74 9.05
C SER A 72 -13.05 -8.55 7.70
N PHE A 73 -13.29 -7.43 7.01
CA PHE A 73 -12.88 -7.26 5.62
C PHE A 73 -12.24 -5.91 5.34
N ILE A 74 -11.31 -5.90 4.40
CA ILE A 74 -10.90 -4.71 3.64
C ILE A 74 -11.35 -4.95 2.20
N VAL A 75 -11.97 -3.95 1.59
CA VAL A 75 -12.35 -3.96 0.17
C VAL A 75 -11.62 -2.85 -0.55
N ALA A 76 -11.23 -3.10 -1.80
CA ALA A 76 -10.52 -2.12 -2.60
C ALA A 76 -10.98 -2.15 -4.06
N LYS A 77 -10.93 -0.98 -4.70
CA LYS A 77 -10.99 -0.82 -6.15
C LYS A 77 -9.62 -0.46 -6.66
N GLN A 78 -9.24 -1.06 -7.78
CA GLN A 78 -7.93 -0.89 -8.39
C GLN A 78 -8.05 -0.65 -9.89
N HIS A 79 -7.18 0.20 -10.42
CA HIS A 79 -6.88 0.28 -11.84
C HIS A 79 -5.65 -0.58 -12.15
N PRO A 80 -5.79 -1.68 -12.93
CA PRO A 80 -4.67 -2.58 -13.20
C PRO A 80 -3.61 -1.86 -14.03
N ALA A 81 -2.36 -1.87 -13.55
CA ALA A 81 -1.25 -1.17 -14.18
C ALA A 81 -1.58 0.31 -14.51
N GLY A 82 -2.31 0.99 -13.62
CA GLY A 82 -2.75 2.37 -13.80
C GLY A 82 -3.80 2.59 -14.89
N ASN A 83 -4.35 1.53 -15.51
CA ASN A 83 -5.35 1.67 -16.56
C ASN A 83 -6.72 2.09 -16.00
N LYS A 84 -6.99 3.41 -16.04
CA LYS A 84 -8.24 4.02 -15.56
C LYS A 84 -9.52 3.57 -16.28
N SER A 85 -9.40 2.97 -17.47
CA SER A 85 -10.57 2.41 -18.18
C SER A 85 -11.06 1.07 -17.60
N MET A 86 -10.29 0.44 -16.73
CA MET A 86 -10.61 -0.84 -16.11
C MET A 86 -10.62 -0.71 -14.59
N THR A 87 -11.65 -1.24 -13.94
CA THR A 87 -11.71 -1.29 -12.48
C THR A 87 -11.85 -2.74 -12.02
N ASN A 88 -10.85 -3.20 -11.27
CA ASN A 88 -10.90 -4.45 -10.55
C ASN A 88 -11.35 -4.22 -9.11
N TYR A 89 -12.02 -5.21 -8.56
CA TYR A 89 -12.49 -5.22 -7.18
C TYR A 89 -11.80 -6.34 -6.40
N PHE A 90 -11.43 -6.02 -5.16
CA PHE A 90 -10.74 -6.93 -4.25
C PHE A 90 -11.42 -6.98 -2.88
N ILE A 91 -11.33 -8.14 -2.24
CA ILE A 91 -11.78 -8.38 -0.86
C ILE A 91 -10.67 -9.11 -0.12
N LEU A 92 -10.16 -8.53 0.95
CA LEU A 92 -9.21 -9.13 1.88
C LEU A 92 -9.94 -9.58 3.15
N ASP A 93 -9.86 -10.87 3.46
CA ASP A 93 -10.40 -11.47 4.69
C ASP A 93 -9.38 -11.34 5.84
N ARG A 94 -9.62 -10.36 6.72
CA ARG A 94 -8.72 -10.00 7.83
C ARG A 94 -8.60 -11.12 8.88
N LYS A 95 -9.58 -12.02 8.96
CA LYS A 95 -9.60 -13.11 9.94
C LYS A 95 -8.72 -14.28 9.51
N LYS A 96 -8.49 -14.43 8.20
CA LYS A 96 -7.61 -15.46 7.64
C LYS A 96 -6.19 -14.98 7.41
N ASP A 97 -5.97 -13.68 7.42
CA ASP A 97 -4.68 -13.08 7.12
C ASP A 97 -3.78 -12.91 8.35
N ALA A 98 -2.47 -12.96 8.11
CA ALA A 98 -1.43 -12.78 9.12
C ALA A 98 -0.12 -12.38 8.45
N LYS A 99 0.90 -12.09 9.25
CA LYS A 99 2.22 -11.54 8.86
C LYS A 99 2.75 -12.11 7.53
N TYR A 100 2.86 -13.44 7.43
CA TYR A 100 3.47 -14.13 6.29
C TYR A 100 2.52 -15.05 5.53
N VAL A 101 1.21 -14.84 5.66
CA VAL A 101 0.23 -15.60 4.87
C VAL A 101 0.30 -15.11 3.42
N ASP A 102 0.32 -16.06 2.49
CA ASP A 102 0.28 -15.77 1.06
C ASP A 102 -1.04 -15.05 0.71
N PRO A 103 -1.00 -13.88 0.04
CA PRO A 103 -2.21 -13.13 -0.29
C PRO A 103 -3.25 -13.92 -1.09
N SER A 104 -2.85 -14.91 -1.89
CA SER A 104 -3.78 -15.75 -2.65
C SER A 104 -4.74 -16.57 -1.79
N VAL A 105 -4.43 -16.75 -0.50
CA VAL A 105 -5.28 -17.45 0.47
C VAL A 105 -6.34 -16.52 1.09
N THR A 106 -6.05 -15.23 1.18
CA THR A 106 -6.81 -14.25 1.99
C THR A 106 -7.48 -13.18 1.16
N VAL A 107 -6.98 -12.95 -0.06
CA VAL A 107 -7.44 -11.94 -1.01
C VAL A 107 -8.23 -12.61 -2.13
N LEU A 108 -9.47 -12.16 -2.30
CA LEU A 108 -10.30 -12.49 -3.45
C LEU A 108 -10.20 -11.34 -4.45
N GLY A 109 -9.77 -11.65 -5.66
CA GLY A 109 -9.64 -10.68 -6.75
C GLY A 109 -8.53 -11.09 -7.74
N PRO A 110 -8.38 -10.36 -8.85
CA PRO A 110 -9.25 -9.27 -9.30
C PRO A 110 -10.64 -9.79 -9.71
N MET A 111 -11.70 -9.04 -9.40
CA MET A 111 -13.08 -9.35 -9.79
C MET A 111 -13.70 -8.21 -10.59
N SER A 112 -14.68 -8.54 -11.42
CA SER A 112 -15.57 -7.55 -12.04
C SER A 112 -16.52 -6.92 -11.00
N GLU A 113 -17.10 -5.77 -11.35
CA GLU A 113 -18.11 -5.12 -10.51
C GLU A 113 -19.31 -6.04 -10.23
N SER A 114 -19.74 -6.84 -11.22
CA SER A 114 -20.88 -7.73 -11.09
C SER A 114 -20.63 -8.86 -10.09
N GLU A 115 -19.42 -9.43 -10.07
CA GLU A 115 -19.00 -10.45 -9.12
C GLU A 115 -18.84 -9.87 -7.72
N TYR A 116 -18.24 -8.67 -7.62
CA TYR A 116 -18.10 -7.97 -6.36
C TYR A 116 -19.46 -7.65 -5.74
N LYS A 117 -20.43 -7.14 -6.51
CA LYS A 117 -21.79 -6.85 -6.00
C LYS A 117 -22.47 -8.09 -5.42
N ARG A 118 -22.35 -9.24 -6.10
CA ARG A 118 -22.88 -10.52 -5.60
C ARG A 118 -22.23 -10.92 -4.26
N LYS A 119 -20.90 -10.79 -4.15
CA LYS A 119 -20.18 -11.06 -2.90
C LYS A 119 -20.47 -10.04 -1.81
N SER A 120 -20.65 -8.77 -2.15
CA SER A 120 -20.95 -7.69 -1.22
C SER A 120 -22.19 -7.98 -0.39
N THR A 121 -23.26 -8.37 -1.05
CA THR A 121 -24.51 -8.77 -0.38
C THR A 121 -24.33 -10.04 0.45
N LEU A 122 -23.68 -11.07 -0.10
CA LEU A 122 -23.52 -12.36 0.57
C LEU A 122 -22.66 -12.27 1.84
N MET A 123 -21.60 -11.46 1.80
CA MET A 123 -20.58 -11.39 2.84
C MET A 123 -20.75 -10.18 3.77
N SER A 124 -21.77 -9.34 3.54
CA SER A 124 -21.99 -8.07 4.27
C SER A 124 -20.72 -7.20 4.27
N LEU A 125 -20.18 -6.96 3.07
CA LEU A 125 -18.96 -6.18 2.89
C LEU A 125 -19.17 -4.71 3.29
N PRO A 126 -18.11 -4.03 3.78
CA PRO A 126 -18.20 -2.61 4.08
C PRO A 126 -18.32 -1.77 2.80
N GLU A 127 -18.95 -0.60 2.93
CA GLU A 127 -18.91 0.42 1.89
C GLU A 127 -17.50 1.00 1.72
N PHE A 128 -17.23 1.55 0.54
CA PHE A 128 -16.00 2.30 0.28
C PHE A 128 -16.07 3.66 0.99
N THR A 129 -15.10 3.95 1.86
CA THR A 129 -15.10 5.13 2.72
C THR A 129 -13.96 6.11 2.42
N ARG A 130 -12.87 5.63 1.82
CA ARG A 130 -11.70 6.45 1.44
C ARG A 130 -11.49 6.33 -0.06
N THR A 131 -11.50 7.45 -0.77
CA THR A 131 -11.31 7.48 -2.23
C THR A 131 -10.40 8.64 -2.62
N PHE A 132 -9.51 8.38 -3.58
CA PHE A 132 -8.52 9.30 -4.10
C PHE A 132 -8.95 9.73 -5.51
N ASP A 133 -9.43 10.97 -5.63
CA ASP A 133 -10.07 11.47 -6.86
C ASP A 133 -9.07 11.60 -8.02
N ASP A 134 -7.80 11.87 -7.72
CA ASP A 134 -6.68 11.92 -8.66
C ASP A 134 -6.35 10.56 -9.28
N LEU A 135 -6.62 9.47 -8.55
CA LEU A 135 -6.42 8.10 -8.99
C LEU A 135 -7.68 7.42 -9.55
N ARG A 136 -8.87 8.04 -9.42
CA ARG A 136 -10.12 7.53 -9.99
C ARG A 136 -10.12 7.55 -11.53
#